data_AF-A0A067TP01-F1
#
_entry.id   AF-A0A067TP01-F1
#
_cell.length_a   1.000
_cell.length_b   1.000
_cell.length_c   1.000
_cell.angle_alpha   90.00
_cell.angle_beta   90.00
_cell.angle_gamma   90.00
#
_symmetry.space_group_name_H-M   'P 1'
#
loop_
_entity.id
_entity.type
_entity.pdbx_description
1 polymer ?
#
loop_
_entity_poly.entity_id
_entity_poly.type
_entity_poly.pdbx_seq_one_letter_code
_entity_poly.pdbx_strand_id
1 'polypeptide(L)'
;MLGRVFLFVATIAIFHAAFSTYEHLSRLKALERPEGPIPQDIVLETFIALLLGILGACLTTPPFKEITWSSEMRKHKIDEMDSRLGFASYVNRGKQMFSKPIPMSKTAQ
;
A
#
# COMPACT_ATOMS: atom_id res chain seq x y z
N MET A 1 4.30 -1.07 9.78
CA MET A 1 3.54 -0.48 10.91
C MET A 1 4.11 0.88 11.30
N LEU A 2 5.42 0.99 11.55
CA LEU A 2 6.07 2.25 11.95
C LEU A 2 5.81 3.43 10.99
N GLY A 3 5.95 3.24 9.67
CA GLY A 3 5.68 4.31 8.70
C GLY A 3 4.25 4.87 8.75
N ARG A 4 3.25 4.01 9.00
CA ARG A 4 1.84 4.42 9.17
C ARG A 4 1.62 5.24 10.44
N VAL A 5 2.31 4.89 11.52
CA VAL A 5 2.28 5.67 12.78
C VAL A 5 2.87 7.06 12.54
N PHE A 6 4.01 7.14 11.85
CA PHE A 6 4.65 8.42 11.53
C PHE A 6 3.75 9.28 10.64
N LEU A 7 3.11 8.70 9.61
CA LEU A 7 2.14 9.42 8.79
C LEU A 7 0.95 9.93 9.61
N PHE A 8 0.42 9.12 10.52
CA PHE A 8 -0.71 9.51 11.36
C PHE A 8 -0.34 10.68 12.29
N VAL A 9 0.80 10.59 12.98
CA VAL A 9 1.30 11.65 13.85
C VAL A 9 1.62 12.92 13.05
N ALA A 10 2.27 12.78 11.89
CA ALA A 10 2.56 13.90 11.00
C ALA A 10 1.29 14.61 10.54
N THR A 11 0.24 13.84 10.21
CA THR A 11 -1.05 14.40 9.81
C THR A 11 -1.65 15.24 10.93
N ILE A 12 -1.71 14.70 12.15
CA ILE A 12 -2.22 15.45 13.32
C ILE A 12 -1.39 16.70 13.58
N ALA A 13 -0.05 16.59 13.55
CA ALA A 13 0.86 17.72 13.78
C ALA A 13 0.70 18.83 12.73
N ILE A 14 0.50 18.48 11.46
CA ILE A 14 0.22 19.47 10.40
C ILE A 14 -1.12 20.16 10.61
N PHE A 15 -2.16 19.42 11.01
CA PHE A 15 -3.45 20.03 11.35
C PHE A 15 -3.35 20.96 12.55
N HIS A 16 -2.58 20.56 13.56
CA HIS A 16 -2.31 21.39 14.74
C HIS A 16 -1.61 22.69 14.34
N ALA A 17 -0.51 22.62 13.58
CA ALA A 17 0.22 23.80 13.14
C ALA A 17 -0.60 24.70 12.19
N ALA A 18 -1.46 24.10 11.35
CA ALA A 18 -2.39 24.84 10.50
C ALA A 18 -3.43 25.61 11.33
N PHE A 19 -3.98 24.97 12.37
CA PHE A 19 -4.90 25.62 13.30
C PHE A 19 -4.22 26.76 14.07
N SER A 20 -3.01 26.55 14.58
CA SER A 20 -2.20 27.59 15.25
C SER A 20 -1.93 28.79 14.33
N THR A 21 -1.61 28.53 13.06
CA THR A 21 -1.42 29.59 12.06
C THR A 21 -2.72 30.36 11.81
N TYR A 22 -3.84 29.64 11.67
CA TYR A 22 -5.15 30.26 11.48
C TYR A 22 -5.56 31.13 12.66
N GLU A 23 -5.36 30.65 13.89
CA GLU A 23 -5.65 31.40 15.10
C GLU A 23 -4.80 32.67 15.19
N HIS A 24 -3.49 32.55 14.96
CA HIS A 24 -2.56 33.70 14.96
C HIS A 24 -2.97 34.78 13.95
N LEU A 25 -3.25 34.37 12.71
CA LEU A 25 -3.69 35.30 11.66
C LEU A 25 -5.06 35.91 11.95
N SER A 26 -5.98 35.14 12.54
CA SER A 26 -7.31 35.65 12.92
C SER A 26 -7.21 36.69 14.03
N ARG A 27 -6.32 36.49 15.00
CA ARG A 27 -6.02 37.47 16.06
C ARG A 27 -5.40 38.75 15.50
N LEU A 28 -4.43 38.63 14.59
CA LEU A 28 -3.81 39.78 13.94
C LEU A 28 -4.82 40.62 13.15
N LYS A 29 -5.76 39.96 12.45
CA LYS A 29 -6.87 40.64 11.76
C LYS A 29 -7.79 41.37 12.73
N ALA A 30 -8.13 40.77 13.87
CA ALA A 30 -8.97 41.40 14.89
C ALA A 30 -8.30 42.62 15.55
N LEU A 31 -6.97 42.67 15.58
CA LEU A 31 -6.18 43.78 16.11
C LEU A 31 -5.87 44.87 15.07
N GLU A 32 -6.47 44.81 13.88
CA GLU A 32 -6.22 45.72 12.75
C GLU A 32 -4.73 45.80 12.34
N ARG A 33 -3.95 44.74 12.61
CA ARG A 33 -2.53 44.64 12.28
C ARG A 33 -2.25 43.39 11.45
N PRO A 34 -2.61 43.39 10.16
CA PRO A 34 -2.50 42.19 9.31
C PRO A 34 -1.06 41.75 9.01
N GLU A 35 -0.08 42.64 9.17
CA GLU A 35 1.30 42.47 8.69
C GLU A 35 2.27 41.81 9.71
N GLY A 36 1.76 41.03 10.66
CA GLY A 36 2.59 40.40 11.69
C GLY A 36 3.36 39.17 11.19
N PRO A 37 4.66 39.00 11.53
CA PRO A 37 5.38 37.78 11.19
C PRO A 37 4.77 36.57 11.91
N ILE A 38 4.88 35.39 11.29
CA ILE A 38 4.47 34.13 11.92
C ILE A 38 5.53 33.77 12.98
N PRO A 39 5.11 33.41 14.20
CA PRO A 39 5.98 32.91 15.26
C PRO A 39 6.86 31.74 14.79
N GLN A 40 8.13 31.73 15.22
CA GLN A 40 9.11 30.74 14.77
C GLN A 40 8.81 29.32 15.26
N ASP A 41 8.10 29.17 16.36
CA ASP A 41 7.61 27.90 16.89
C ASP A 41 6.64 27.21 15.92
N ILE A 42 5.66 27.94 15.37
CA ILE A 42 4.71 27.42 14.37
C ILE A 42 5.45 26.98 13.10
N VAL A 43 6.46 27.75 12.69
CA VAL A 43 7.31 27.42 11.53
C VAL A 43 8.10 26.13 11.80
N LEU A 44 8.72 26.02 12.98
CA LEU A 44 9.48 24.81 13.35
C LEU A 44 8.55 23.59 13.42
N GLU A 45 7.36 23.74 14.01
CA GLU A 45 6.37 22.67 14.13
C GLU A 45 5.90 22.18 12.75
N THR A 46 5.63 23.09 11.81
CA THR A 46 5.29 22.71 10.42
C THR A 46 6.44 21.99 9.71
N PHE A 47 7.69 22.46 9.88
CA PHE A 47 8.85 21.78 9.31
C PHE A 47 9.06 20.37 9.89
N ILE A 48 8.90 20.21 11.21
CA ILE A 48 8.99 18.91 11.87
C ILE A 48 7.88 17.97 11.36
N ALA A 49 6.64 18.46 11.28
CA ALA A 49 5.52 17.69 10.76
C ALA A 49 5.74 17.26 9.30
N LEU A 50 6.28 18.15 8.46
CA LEU A 50 6.65 17.86 7.07
C LEU A 50 7.71 16.76 6.99
N LEU A 51 8.81 16.88 7.73
CA LEU A 51 9.88 15.89 7.73
C LEU A 51 9.39 14.53 8.23
N LEU A 52 8.58 14.51 9.29
CA LEU A 52 7.98 13.29 9.82
C LEU A 52 7.05 12.63 8.78
N GLY A 53 6.29 13.43 8.03
CA GLY A 53 5.43 12.97 6.94
C GLY A 53 6.22 12.34 5.80
N ILE A 54 7.31 12.98 5.36
CA ILE A 54 8.22 12.44 4.33
C ILE A 54 8.78 11.10 4.79
N LEU A 55 9.32 11.03 6.03
CA LEU A 55 9.86 9.78 6.57
C LEU A 55 8.80 8.69 6.69
N GLY A 56 7.60 9.04 7.17
CA GLY A 56 6.47 8.11 7.25
C GLY A 56 6.05 7.55 5.89
N ALA A 57 6.04 8.40 4.85
CA ALA A 57 5.74 8.00 3.48
C ALA A 57 6.80 7.04 2.94
N CYS A 58 8.09 7.38 3.06
CA CYS A 58 9.19 6.52 2.63
C CYS A 58 9.17 5.14 3.29
N LEU A 59 8.88 5.08 4.59
CA LEU A 59 8.81 3.82 5.35
C LEU A 59 7.56 2.99 5.07
N THR A 60 6.55 3.56 4.41
CA THR A 60 5.31 2.85 4.05
C THR A 60 5.42 2.17 2.68
N THR A 61 6.36 2.62 1.84
CA THR A 61 6.55 2.08 0.50
C THR A 61 6.97 0.60 0.54
N PRO A 62 6.39 -0.27 -0.30
CA PRO A 62 6.82 -1.65 -0.42
C PRO A 62 8.27 -1.73 -0.94
N PRO A 63 8.99 -2.82 -0.65
CA PRO A 63 10.34 -3.01 -1.19
C PRO A 63 10.31 -3.03 -2.72
N PHE A 64 11.39 -2.54 -3.33
CA PHE A 64 11.54 -2.59 -4.77
C PHE A 64 11.58 -4.04 -5.27
N LYS A 65 10.86 -4.32 -6.35
CA LYS A 65 10.92 -5.62 -7.03
C LYS A 65 12.17 -5.69 -7.90
N GLU A 66 12.88 -6.81 -7.83
CA GLU A 66 14.02 -7.07 -8.72
C GLU A 66 13.57 -7.18 -10.19
N ILE A 67 14.35 -6.56 -11.09
CA ILE A 67 14.01 -6.49 -12.53
C ILE A 67 14.61 -7.63 -13.36
N THR A 68 15.54 -8.40 -12.81
CA THR A 68 16.28 -9.40 -13.58
C THR A 68 15.42 -10.64 -13.82
N TRP A 69 15.28 -11.02 -15.10
CA TRP A 69 14.55 -12.21 -15.51
C TRP A 69 14.99 -13.48 -14.78
N SER A 70 16.30 -13.69 -14.61
CA SER A 70 16.84 -14.84 -13.90
C SER A 70 16.40 -14.90 -12.43
N SER A 71 16.19 -13.75 -11.78
CA SER A 71 15.74 -13.72 -10.39
C SER A 71 14.25 -13.99 -10.24
N GLU A 72 13.45 -13.53 -11.20
CA GLU A 72 12.03 -13.86 -11.22
C GLU A 72 11.82 -15.34 -11.58
N MET A 73 12.54 -15.87 -12.56
CA MET A 73 12.45 -17.28 -12.97
C MET A 73 12.87 -18.26 -11.87
N ARG A 74 13.76 -17.87 -10.95
CA ARG A 74 14.11 -18.70 -9.77
C ARG A 74 12.93 -18.98 -8.84
N LYS A 75 11.88 -18.16 -8.88
CA LYS A 75 10.69 -18.33 -8.02
C LYS A 75 9.69 -19.33 -8.61
N HIS A 76 9.83 -19.68 -9.89
CA HIS A 76 8.92 -20.57 -10.60
C HIS A 76 9.47 -21.99 -10.68
N LYS A 77 8.59 -22.98 -10.56
CA LYS A 77 8.95 -24.40 -10.71
C LYS A 77 8.91 -24.83 -12.17
N ILE A 78 9.70 -25.87 -12.50
CA ILE A 78 9.70 -26.44 -13.85
C ILE A 78 8.32 -26.97 -14.24
N ASP A 79 7.59 -27.58 -13.31
CA ASP A 79 6.24 -28.10 -13.55
C ASP A 79 5.24 -27.00 -13.92
N GLU A 80 5.40 -25.79 -13.36
CA GLU A 80 4.54 -24.64 -13.71
C GLU A 80 4.77 -24.22 -15.15
N MET A 81 6.03 -24.18 -15.60
CA MET A 81 6.40 -23.85 -16.97
C MET A 81 6.03 -24.97 -17.96
N ASP A 82 6.17 -26.23 -17.54
CA ASP A 82 5.90 -27.40 -18.38
C ASP A 82 4.41 -27.75 -18.46
N SER A 83 3.57 -27.20 -17.56
CA SER A 83 2.11 -27.37 -17.60
C SER A 83 1.48 -26.92 -18.93
N ARG A 84 2.13 -26.00 -19.66
CA ARG A 84 1.79 -25.53 -21.01
C ARG A 84 0.29 -25.46 -21.24
N LEU A 85 -0.43 -24.73 -20.36
CA LEU A 85 -1.89 -24.75 -20.28
C LEU A 85 -2.61 -24.46 -21.61
N GLY A 86 -1.99 -23.67 -22.49
CA GLY A 86 -2.51 -23.42 -23.85
C GLY A 86 -2.58 -24.66 -24.75
N PHE A 87 -1.87 -25.74 -24.40
CA PHE A 87 -1.85 -27.03 -25.08
C PHE A 87 -2.33 -28.17 -24.17
N ALA A 88 -3.06 -27.86 -23.09
CA ALA A 88 -3.51 -28.86 -22.14
C ALA A 88 -4.42 -29.91 -22.83
N SER A 89 -4.04 -31.18 -22.72
CA SER A 89 -4.85 -32.30 -23.21
C SER A 89 -5.70 -32.89 -22.08
N TYR A 90 -7.00 -33.02 -22.35
CA TYR A 90 -7.96 -33.67 -21.43
C TYR A 90 -8.03 -35.19 -21.62
N VAL A 91 -7.27 -35.75 -22.58
CA VAL A 91 -7.15 -37.19 -22.79
C VAL A 91 -6.00 -37.71 -21.92
N ASN A 92 -6.26 -37.80 -20.62
CA ASN A 92 -5.31 -38.32 -19.65
C ASN A 92 -5.99 -39.33 -18.69
N ARG A 93 -5.17 -40.11 -17.97
CA ARG A 93 -5.64 -41.15 -17.05
C ARG A 93 -6.39 -40.60 -15.83
N GLY A 94 -6.25 -39.30 -15.54
CA GLY A 94 -6.95 -38.64 -14.44
C GLY A 94 -8.46 -38.72 -14.57
N LYS A 95 -9.01 -38.73 -15.80
CA LYS A 95 -10.45 -38.90 -16.02
C LYS A 95 -11.02 -40.17 -15.39
N GLN A 96 -10.28 -41.28 -15.44
CA GLN A 96 -10.73 -42.57 -14.89
C GLN A 96 -10.48 -42.68 -13.39
N MET A 97 -9.40 -42.07 -12.90
CA MET A 97 -9.04 -42.11 -11.47
C MET A 97 -9.88 -41.16 -10.60
N PHE A 98 -10.35 -40.04 -11.16
CA PHE A 98 -11.09 -39.01 -10.40
C PHE A 98 -12.56 -38.86 -10.80
N SER A 99 -13.09 -39.71 -11.69
CA SER A 99 -14.54 -39.74 -11.96
C SER A 99 -15.27 -40.31 -10.74
N LYS A 100 -16.28 -39.60 -10.25
CA LYS A 100 -17.20 -40.15 -9.23
C LYS A 100 -17.87 -41.42 -9.80
N PRO A 101 -18.01 -42.49 -9.01
CA PRO A 101 -18.74 -43.67 -9.44
C PRO A 101 -20.17 -43.26 -9.80
N ILE A 102 -20.57 -43.61 -11.03
CA ILE A 102 -21.93 -43.37 -11.53
C ILE A 102 -22.87 -44.23 -10.67
N PRO A 103 -23.90 -43.66 -10.01
CA PRO A 103 -24.88 -44.47 -9.28
C PRO A 103 -25.58 -45.41 -10.27
N MET A 104 -25.61 -46.71 -9.95
CA MET A 104 -26.11 -47.81 -10.81
C MET A 104 -27.60 -47.73 -11.17
N SER A 105 -28.30 -46.64 -10.85
CA SER A 105 -29.71 -46.42 -11.20
C SER A 105 -29.94 -45.80 -12.57
N LYS A 106 -28.87 -45.39 -13.29
CA LYS A 106 -28.97 -44.72 -14.60
C LYS A 106 -28.22 -45.41 -15.74
N THR A 107 -28.00 -46.73 -15.66
CA THR A 107 -27.29 -47.49 -16.71
C THR A 107 -28.23 -48.34 -17.58
N ALA A 108 -29.56 -48.20 -17.44
CA ALA A 108 -30.54 -48.89 -18.25
C ALA A 108 -31.65 -47.93 -18.70
N GLN A 109 -31.36 -47.10 -19.70
CA GLN A 109 -32.31 -46.49 -20.63
C GLN A 109 -31.57 -46.03 -21.88
#